data_AF-A0A955BNH5-F1
#
_entry.id   AF-A0A955BNH5-F1
#
_cell.length_a   1.000
_cell.length_b   1.000
_cell.length_c   1.000
_cell.angle_alpha   90.00
_cell.angle_beta   90.00
_cell.angle_gamma   90.00
#
_symmetry.space_group_name_H-M   'P 1'
#
loop_
_entity.id
_entity.type
_entity.pdbx_description
1 polymer ?
#
loop_
_entity_poly.entity_id
_entity_poly.type
_entity_poly.pdbx_seq_one_letter_code
_entity_poly.pdbx_strand_id
1 'polypeptide(L)' 'MVKLTLRDRETAQEAVRRFRKLVERSGIKKEIRVREFYEKPSETKRRARLRAARRAKRERLFGRV' A
#
# COMPACT_ATOMS: atom_id res chain seq x y z
N MET A 1 -3.15 -8.85 7.02
CA MET A 1 -4.48 -8.94 7.66
C MET A 1 -4.73 -7.63 8.39
N VAL A 2 -5.85 -6.95 8.15
CA VAL A 2 -6.16 -5.65 8.79
C VAL A 2 -7.03 -5.91 10.02
N LYS A 3 -6.56 -5.50 11.19
CA LYS A 3 -7.31 -5.57 12.46
C LYS A 3 -7.67 -4.16 12.89
N LEU A 4 -8.94 -3.90 13.17
CA LEU A 4 -9.43 -2.66 13.77
C LEU A 4 -9.86 -2.95 15.20
N THR A 5 -9.33 -2.20 16.17
CA THR A 5 -9.90 -2.15 17.52
C THR A 5 -10.86 -0.97 17.62
N LEU A 6 -12.07 -1.25 18.09
CA LEU A 6 -13.06 -0.22 18.42
C LEU A 6 -12.58 0.57 19.63
N ARG A 7 -12.84 1.87 19.66
CA ARG A 7 -12.58 2.74 20.82
C ARG A 7 -13.90 3.05 21.51
N ASP A 8 -13.87 3.23 22.82
CA ASP A 8 -15.07 3.33 23.68
C ASP A 8 -15.97 4.55 23.41
N ARG A 9 -15.51 5.55 22.64
CA ARG A 9 -16.26 6.76 22.28
C ARG A 9 -16.45 6.95 20.78
N GLU A 10 -16.32 5.90 19.98
CA GLU A 10 -16.51 6.01 18.53
C GLU A 10 -17.90 5.58 18.09
N THR A 11 -18.47 6.33 17.16
CA THR A 11 -19.68 5.90 16.45
C THR A 11 -19.35 4.81 15.44
N ALA A 12 -20.33 3.96 15.12
CA ALA A 12 -20.16 2.88 14.14
C ALA A 12 -19.67 3.40 12.76
N GLN A 13 -20.13 4.58 12.34
CA GLN A 13 -19.71 5.20 11.07
C GLN A 13 -18.23 5.63 11.08
N GLU A 14 -17.72 6.14 12.19
CA GLU A 14 -16.31 6.52 12.32
C GLU A 14 -15.40 5.30 12.29
N ALA A 15 -15.80 4.21 12.96
CA ALA A 15 -15.08 2.94 12.90
C ALA A 15 -14.97 2.41 11.45
N VAL A 16 -16.05 2.48 10.67
CA VAL A 16 -16.05 2.08 9.25
C VAL A 16 -15.12 2.96 8.42
N ARG A 17 -15.11 4.29 8.65
CA ARG A 17 -14.18 5.20 7.95
C ARG A 17 -12.72 4.87 8.25
N ARG A 18 -12.38 4.60 9.52
CA ARG A 18 -11.02 4.18 9.91
C ARG A 18 -10.64 2.83 9.31
N PHE A 19 -11.56 1.88 9.32
CA PHE A 19 -11.35 0.58 8.68
C PHE A 19 -11.04 0.73 7.19
N ARG A 20 -11.84 1.51 6.46
CA ARG A 20 -11.61 1.78 5.05
C ARG A 20 -10.24 2.39 4.79
N LYS A 21 -9.84 3.37 5.62
CA LYS A 21 -8.51 4.00 5.53
C LYS A 21 -7.38 3.03 5.83
N LEU A 22 -7.55 2.12 6.81
CA LEU A 22 -6.59 1.07 7.13
C LEU A 22 -6.45 0.05 5.99
N VAL A 23 -7.57 -0.36 5.38
CA VAL A 23 -7.57 -1.26 4.22
C VAL A 23 -6.86 -0.61 3.03
N GLU A 24 -7.14 0.65 2.75
CA GLU A 24 -6.46 1.40 1.68
C GLU A 24 -4.96 1.54 1.95
N ARG A 25 -4.56 1.86 3.19
CA ARG A 25 -3.16 1.96 3.60
C ARG A 25 -2.43 0.63 3.56
N SER A 26 -3.10 -0.47 3.91
CA SER A 26 -2.51 -1.81 3.90
C SER A 26 -2.12 -2.28 2.49
N GLY A 27 -2.65 -1.65 1.45
CA GLY A 27 -2.28 -1.96 0.07
C GLY A 27 -2.81 -3.30 -0.43
N ILE A 28 -3.72 -3.96 0.30
CA ILE A 28 -4.30 -5.26 -0.06
C ILE A 28 -4.87 -5.25 -1.49
N LYS A 29 -5.58 -4.18 -1.89
CA LYS A 29 -6.10 -4.04 -3.27
C LYS A 29 -5.01 -4.08 -4.33
N LYS A 30 -3.83 -3.53 -4.04
CA LYS A 30 -2.68 -3.54 -4.95
C LYS A 30 -2.03 -4.92 -5.01
N GLU A 31 -1.98 -5.61 -3.88
CA GLU A 31 -1.44 -6.97 -3.79
C GLU A 31 -2.31 -7.97 -4.56
N ILE A 32 -3.65 -7.86 -4.44
CA ILE A 32 -4.60 -8.65 -5.22
C ILE A 32 -4.30 -8.50 -6.72
N ARG A 33 -4.23 -7.26 -7.24
CA ARG A 33 -3.95 -7.00 -8.66
C ARG A 33 -2.63 -7.56 -9.17
N VAL A 34 -1.61 -7.62 -8.31
CA VAL A 34 -0.30 -8.20 -8.68
C VAL A 34 -0.36 -9.73 -8.71
N ARG A 35 -1.23 -10.34 -7.90
CA ARG A 35 -1.40 -11.78 -7.81
C ARG A 35 -2.47 -12.36 -8.75
N GLU A 36 -3.26 -11.51 -9.41
CA GLU A 36 -4.28 -11.93 -10.38
C GLU A 36 -3.68 -12.75 -11.54
N PHE A 37 -2.43 -12.50 -11.91
CA PHE A 37 -1.74 -13.20 -12.99
C PHE A 37 -0.37 -13.68 -12.55
N TYR A 38 0.06 -14.83 -13.07
CA TYR A 38 1.43 -15.30 -12.86
C TYR A 38 2.43 -14.36 -13.53
N GLU A 39 3.29 -13.74 -12.73
CA GLU A 39 4.43 -12.98 -13.20
C GLU A 39 5.72 -13.80 -13.00
N LYS A 40 6.51 -13.98 -14.07
CA LYS A 40 7.80 -14.67 -13.97
C LYS A 40 8.68 -14.01 -12.89
N PRO A 41 9.45 -14.78 -12.10
CA PRO A 41 10.30 -14.23 -11.04
C PRO A 41 11.29 -13.17 -11.53
N SER A 42 11.79 -13.30 -12.77
CA SER A 42 12.67 -12.32 -13.43
C SER A 42 12.00 -10.95 -13.62
N GLU A 43 10.76 -10.93 -14.13
CA GLU A 43 9.99 -9.72 -14.34
C GLU A 43 9.61 -9.06 -13.01
N THR A 44 9.27 -9.86 -11.99
CA THR A 44 9.03 -9.36 -10.63
C THR A 44 10.27 -8.63 -10.08
N LYS A 45 11.46 -9.24 -10.20
CA LYS A 45 12.74 -8.62 -9.77
C LYS A 45 13.05 -7.35 -10.56
N ARG A 46 12.86 -7.37 -11.89
CA ARG A 46 13.04 -6.21 -12.78
C ARG A 46 12.13 -5.05 -12.38
N ARG A 47 10.84 -5.33 -12.17
CA ARG A 47 9.83 -4.36 -11.73
C ARG A 47 10.17 -3.77 -10.36
N ALA A 48 10.64 -4.58 -9.42
CA ALA A 48 11.07 -4.12 -8.10
C ALA A 48 12.26 -3.14 -8.19
N ARG A 49 13.28 -3.47 -8.99
CA ARG A 49 14.44 -2.61 -9.25
C ARG A 49 14.03 -1.25 -9.83
N LEU A 50 13.16 -1.27 -10.85
CA LEU A 50 12.65 -0.04 -11.48
C LEU A 50 11.84 0.83 -10.51
N ARG A 51 11.01 0.22 -9.65
CA ARG A 51 10.25 0.93 -8.61
C ARG A 51 11.19 1.60 -7.60
N ALA A 52 12.25 0.91 -7.17
CA ALA A 52 13.25 1.46 -6.24
C ALA A 52 13.98 2.66 -6.87
N ALA A 53 14.45 2.53 -8.12
CA ALA A 53 15.11 3.61 -8.84
C ALA A 53 14.20 4.86 -9.00
N ARG A 54 12.92 4.65 -9.33
CA ARG A 54 11.93 5.74 -9.39
C ARG A 54 11.72 6.42 -8.04
N ARG A 55 11.68 5.66 -6.94
CA ARG A 55 11.54 6.19 -5.58
C ARG A 55 12.74 7.06 -5.20
N ALA A 56 13.95 6.55 -5.42
CA ALA A 56 15.19 7.28 -5.16
C ALA A 56 15.29 8.56 -6.01
N LYS A 57 14.91 8.50 -7.30
CA LYS A 57 14.85 9.69 -8.15
C LYS A 57 13.87 10.73 -7.60
N ARG A 58 12.69 10.31 -7.15
CA ARG A 58 11.70 11.21 -6.56
C ARG A 58 12.21 11.85 -5.27
N GLU A 59 12.82 11.06 -4.38
CA GLU A 59 13.40 11.56 -3.14
C GLU A 59 14.52 12.57 -3.39
N ARG A 60 15.40 12.35 -4.37
CA ARG A 60 16.42 13.32 -4.77
C ARG A 60 15.84 14.63 -5.32
N LEU A 61 14.70 14.58 -6.01
CA LEU A 61 14.04 15.75 -6.58
C LEU A 61 13.28 16.56 -5.52
N PHE A 62 12.66 15.89 -4.55
CA PHE A 62 11.81 16.53 -3.54
C PHE A 62 12.52 16.77 -2.19
N GLY A 63 13.65 16.12 -1.93
CA GLY A 63 14.44 16.28 -0.70
C GLY A 63 15.55 17.34 -0.78
N ARG A 64 15.45 18.25 -1.74
CA ARG A 64 16.40 19.37 -1.92
C ARG A 64 15.76 20.74 -1.62
N VAL A 65 14.70 20.73 -0.81
CA VAL A 65 14.05 21.91 -0.19
C VAL A 65 14.00 21.68 1.31
#